data_AF-A0AB33QK30-F1
#
_entry.id   AF-A0AB33QK30-F1
#
_cell.length_a   1.000
_cell.length_b   1.000
_cell.length_c   1.000
_cell.angle_alpha   90.00
_cell.angle_beta   90.00
_cell.angle_gamma   90.00
#
_symmetry.space_group_name_H-M   'P 1'
#
loop_
_entity.id
_entity.type
_entity.pdbx_description
1 polymer ?
#
loop_
_entity_poly.entity_id
_entity_poly.type
_entity_poly.pdbx_seq_one_letter_code
_entity_poly.pdbx_strand_id
1 'polypeptide(L)'
;MYSKDRAISYWTMGQRFLRMANVTSEQLVVTGNPWVVSSDEEISPDKYNEETKWADHSIGIPILFNFYHGIELMLKGTILFCDNEYKHRTHKFTILIQKLKEHLNEDSPFIKKIESYTVSPNSIIKNFLDTNQITIDNWYESLKYPENNDNQEFTHLDLIYNSLRSLDFWKNLSSDSLEIIKLSREYYLENRDD
;
A
#
# COMPACT_ATOMS: atom_id res chain seq x y z
N MET A 1 1.53 -14.85 25.03
CA MET A 1 1.98 -14.92 23.62
C MET A 1 3.35 -14.27 23.58
N TYR A 2 4.39 -15.01 23.20
CA TYR A 2 5.73 -14.43 23.13
C TYR A 2 5.73 -13.32 22.07
N SER A 3 6.53 -12.28 22.28
CA SER A 3 6.67 -11.14 21.36
C SER A 3 6.99 -11.58 19.92
N LYS A 4 7.79 -12.63 19.75
CA LYS A 4 8.10 -13.24 18.45
C LYS A 4 6.87 -13.86 17.77
N ASP A 5 5.99 -14.56 18.49
CA ASP A 5 4.72 -15.08 17.93
C ASP A 5 3.81 -13.94 17.45
N ARG A 6 3.85 -12.82 18.18
CA ARG A 6 3.10 -11.62 17.84
C ARG A 6 3.66 -10.93 16.61
N ALA A 7 4.99 -10.85 16.46
CA ALA A 7 5.63 -10.38 15.24
C ALA A 7 5.21 -11.24 14.03
N ILE A 8 5.21 -12.57 14.18
CA ILE A 8 4.74 -13.51 13.14
C ILE A 8 3.27 -13.26 12.79
N SER A 9 2.43 -12.96 13.78
CA SER A 9 1.01 -12.64 13.54
C SER A 9 0.85 -11.36 12.71
N TYR A 10 1.64 -10.32 13.00
CA TYR A 10 1.67 -9.09 12.20
C TYR A 10 2.12 -9.36 10.77
N TRP A 11 3.23 -10.08 10.57
CA TRP A 11 3.70 -10.44 9.24
C TRP A 11 2.70 -11.31 8.48
N THR A 12 2.06 -12.27 9.14
CA THR A 12 1.04 -13.13 8.51
C THR A 12 -0.13 -12.28 8.00
N MET A 13 -0.57 -11.30 8.79
CA MET A 13 -1.65 -10.41 8.37
C MET A 13 -1.20 -9.45 7.26
N GLY A 14 -0.02 -8.84 7.40
CA GLY A 14 0.54 -7.95 6.37
C GLY A 14 0.71 -8.64 5.02
N GLN A 15 1.18 -9.89 5.02
CA GLN A 15 1.26 -10.72 3.81
C GLN A 15 -0.09 -10.92 3.12
N ARG A 16 -1.18 -11.11 3.88
CA ARG A 16 -2.52 -11.28 3.29
C ARG A 16 -2.95 -10.00 2.57
N PHE A 17 -2.75 -8.84 3.20
CA PHE A 17 -3.08 -7.55 2.61
C PHE A 17 -2.23 -7.25 1.37
N LEU A 18 -0.92 -7.48 1.43
CA LEU A 18 -0.02 -7.32 0.27
C LEU A 18 -0.36 -8.29 -0.87
N ARG A 19 -0.75 -9.54 -0.57
CA ARG A 19 -1.23 -10.47 -1.60
C ARG A 19 -2.52 -9.99 -2.25
N MET A 20 -3.45 -9.43 -1.49
CA MET A 20 -4.66 -8.83 -2.06
C MET A 20 -4.30 -7.67 -2.98
N ALA A 21 -3.44 -6.75 -2.54
CA ALA A 21 -2.97 -5.64 -3.36
C ALA A 21 -2.27 -6.12 -4.65
N ASN A 22 -1.45 -7.17 -4.56
CA ASN A 22 -0.80 -7.80 -5.72
C ASN A 22 -1.81 -8.29 -6.75
N VAL A 23 -2.73 -9.19 -6.37
CA VAL A 23 -3.65 -9.83 -7.32
C VAL A 23 -4.65 -8.84 -7.91
N THR A 24 -5.11 -7.86 -7.12
CA THR A 24 -6.07 -6.85 -7.59
C THR A 24 -5.42 -5.81 -8.50
N SER A 25 -4.18 -5.40 -8.21
CA SER A 25 -3.40 -4.55 -9.10
C SER A 25 -3.07 -5.25 -10.42
N GLU A 26 -2.78 -6.55 -10.37
CA GLU A 26 -2.57 -7.36 -11.57
C GLU A 26 -3.82 -7.41 -12.44
N GLN A 27 -5.01 -7.59 -11.86
CA GLN A 27 -6.27 -7.52 -12.62
C GLN A 27 -6.45 -6.17 -13.29
N LEU A 28 -6.23 -5.06 -12.58
CA LEU A 28 -6.32 -3.71 -13.15
C LEU A 28 -5.38 -3.55 -14.36
N VAL A 29 -4.14 -4.05 -14.25
CA VAL A 29 -3.16 -4.02 -15.34
C VAL A 29 -3.60 -4.88 -16.52
N VAL A 30 -4.06 -6.11 -16.27
CA VAL A 30 -4.52 -7.05 -17.31
C VAL A 30 -5.72 -6.49 -18.08
N THR A 31 -6.64 -5.80 -17.40
CA THR A 31 -7.81 -5.18 -18.04
C THR A 31 -7.49 -3.84 -18.69
N GLY A 32 -6.28 -3.30 -18.51
CA GLY A 32 -5.84 -2.05 -19.13
C GLY A 32 -6.43 -0.79 -18.51
N ASN A 33 -6.92 -0.86 -17.27
CA ASN A 33 -7.52 0.26 -16.53
C ASN A 33 -8.59 1.07 -17.33
N PRO A 34 -9.69 0.44 -17.77
CA PRO A 34 -10.67 1.09 -18.64
C PRO A 34 -11.52 2.09 -17.85
N TRP A 35 -11.45 3.36 -18.23
CA TRP A 35 -12.28 4.44 -17.66
C TRP A 35 -13.41 4.88 -18.59
N VAL A 36 -13.37 4.45 -19.86
CA VAL A 36 -14.41 4.70 -20.86
C VAL A 36 -14.79 3.38 -21.51
N VAL A 37 -16.09 3.16 -21.66
CA VAL A 37 -16.67 2.07 -22.43
C VAL A 37 -17.20 2.65 -23.74
N SER A 38 -16.81 2.06 -24.87
CA SER A 38 -17.31 2.44 -26.20
C SER A 38 -18.22 1.34 -26.74
N SER A 39 -19.38 1.73 -27.25
CA SER A 39 -20.43 0.82 -27.73
C SER A 39 -21.24 1.52 -28.81
N ASP A 40 -21.65 0.77 -29.84
CA ASP A 40 -22.56 1.27 -30.89
C ASP A 40 -24.02 1.36 -30.40
N GLU A 41 -24.31 0.75 -29.26
CA GLU A 41 -25.60 0.78 -28.56
C GLU A 41 -25.49 1.54 -27.24
N GLU A 42 -26.63 2.03 -26.72
CA GLU A 42 -26.71 2.65 -25.40
C GLU A 42 -26.15 1.72 -24.31
N ILE A 43 -25.20 2.24 -23.52
CA ILE A 43 -24.53 1.47 -22.47
C ILE A 43 -25.40 1.52 -21.21
N SER A 44 -25.91 0.36 -20.81
CA SER A 44 -26.57 0.24 -19.51
C SER A 44 -25.58 0.46 -18.34
N PRO A 45 -26.04 0.98 -17.18
CA PRO A 45 -25.19 1.11 -16.00
C PRO A 45 -24.53 -0.21 -15.56
N ASP A 46 -25.24 -1.35 -15.68
CA ASP A 46 -24.70 -2.66 -15.33
C ASP A 46 -23.56 -3.09 -16.25
N LYS A 47 -23.71 -2.84 -17.56
CA LYS A 47 -22.64 -3.11 -18.55
C LYS A 47 -21.42 -2.23 -18.28
N TYR A 48 -21.63 -0.94 -18.01
CA TYR A 48 -20.54 -0.04 -17.65
C TYR A 48 -19.78 -0.54 -16.40
N ASN A 49 -20.51 -0.83 -15.31
CA ASN A 49 -19.91 -1.30 -14.07
C ASN A 49 -19.15 -2.62 -14.25
N GLU A 50 -19.68 -3.56 -15.03
CA GLU A 50 -19.01 -4.85 -15.28
C GLU A 50 -17.72 -4.67 -16.10
N GLU A 51 -17.72 -3.76 -17.08
CA GLU A 51 -16.56 -3.47 -17.91
C GLU A 51 -15.49 -2.62 -17.18
N THR A 52 -15.89 -1.79 -16.21
CA THR A 52 -14.98 -0.93 -15.45
C THR A 52 -14.70 -1.39 -14.02
N LYS A 53 -15.19 -2.56 -13.57
CA LYS A 53 -15.03 -3.03 -12.18
C LYS A 53 -13.57 -3.16 -11.72
N TRP A 54 -12.64 -3.37 -12.65
CA TRP A 54 -11.20 -3.48 -12.36
C TRP A 54 -10.44 -2.17 -12.61
N ALA A 55 -11.12 -1.08 -12.93
CA ALA A 55 -10.49 0.21 -13.13
C ALA A 55 -10.12 0.91 -11.82
N ASP A 56 -9.17 1.84 -11.89
CA ASP A 56 -8.70 2.63 -10.74
C ASP A 56 -9.83 3.39 -10.03
N HIS A 57 -10.81 3.93 -10.76
CA HIS A 57 -12.00 4.53 -10.13
C HIS A 57 -12.90 3.58 -9.36
N SER A 58 -12.87 2.30 -9.67
CA SER A 58 -13.66 1.29 -8.98
C SER A 58 -12.93 0.74 -7.76
N ILE A 59 -11.62 0.48 -7.88
CA ILE A 59 -10.87 -0.30 -6.88
C ILE A 59 -9.51 0.28 -6.48
N GLY A 60 -9.04 1.36 -7.11
CA GLY A 60 -7.71 1.92 -6.87
C GLY A 60 -7.46 2.31 -5.41
N ILE A 61 -8.41 3.00 -4.77
CA ILE A 61 -8.31 3.38 -3.35
C ILE A 61 -8.25 2.12 -2.44
N PRO A 62 -9.17 1.14 -2.54
CA PRO A 62 -9.06 -0.12 -1.80
C PRO A 62 -7.73 -0.87 -1.99
N ILE A 63 -7.18 -0.89 -3.21
CA ILE A 63 -5.87 -1.50 -3.49
C ILE A 63 -4.79 -0.79 -2.66
N LEU A 64 -4.73 0.54 -2.73
CA LEU A 64 -3.73 1.34 -2.01
C LEU A 64 -3.88 1.21 -0.50
N PHE A 65 -5.11 1.20 0.01
CA PHE A 65 -5.37 0.97 1.43
C PHE A 65 -4.80 -0.38 1.89
N ASN A 66 -5.09 -1.46 1.15
CA ASN A 66 -4.56 -2.79 1.45
C ASN A 66 -3.03 -2.82 1.34
N PHE A 67 -2.46 -2.17 0.33
CA PHE A 67 -1.02 -2.10 0.14
C PHE A 67 -0.32 -1.43 1.33
N TYR A 68 -0.72 -0.22 1.67
CA TYR A 68 -0.12 0.53 2.78
C TYR A 68 -0.39 -0.13 4.13
N HIS A 69 -1.60 -0.64 4.37
CA HIS A 69 -1.86 -1.39 5.59
C HIS A 69 -0.99 -2.65 5.69
N GLY A 70 -0.79 -3.33 4.56
CA GLY A 70 0.17 -4.43 4.44
C GLY A 70 1.57 -4.02 4.89
N ILE A 71 2.14 -2.95 4.31
CA ILE A 71 3.45 -2.41 4.68
C ILE A 71 3.51 -2.05 6.16
N GLU A 72 2.51 -1.36 6.69
CA GLU A 72 2.44 -0.96 8.09
C GLU A 72 2.56 -2.18 9.03
N LEU A 73 1.82 -3.25 8.73
CA LEU A 73 1.89 -4.51 9.47
C LEU A 73 3.25 -5.18 9.32
N MET A 74 3.86 -5.14 8.12
CA MET A 74 5.21 -5.67 7.91
C MET A 74 6.24 -4.94 8.78
N LEU A 75 6.21 -3.61 8.79
CA LEU A 75 7.07 -2.77 9.63
C LEU A 75 6.87 -3.07 11.12
N LYS A 76 5.61 -3.11 11.57
CA LYS A 76 5.28 -3.42 12.98
C LYS A 76 5.77 -4.81 13.38
N GLY A 77 5.58 -5.82 12.52
CA GLY A 77 6.10 -7.17 12.75
C GLY A 77 7.61 -7.16 12.91
N THR A 78 8.34 -6.49 12.02
CA THR A 78 9.80 -6.45 12.07
C THR A 78 10.32 -5.70 13.30
N ILE A 79 9.74 -4.55 13.63
CA ILE A 79 10.13 -3.81 14.85
C ILE A 79 9.89 -4.68 16.09
N LEU A 80 8.73 -5.33 16.20
CA LEU A 80 8.44 -6.18 17.37
C LEU A 80 9.35 -7.40 17.47
N PHE A 81 9.82 -7.91 16.32
CA PHE A 81 10.78 -9.00 16.29
C PHE A 81 12.15 -8.57 16.83
N CYS A 82 12.57 -7.33 16.56
CA CYS A 82 13.83 -6.75 17.03
C CYS A 82 13.75 -6.25 18.47
N ASP A 83 12.63 -5.62 18.82
CA ASP A 83 12.34 -5.02 20.12
C ASP A 83 11.02 -5.58 20.66
N ASN A 84 11.18 -6.56 21.56
CA ASN A 84 10.07 -7.28 22.19
C ASN A 84 9.21 -6.39 23.10
N GLU A 85 9.68 -5.20 23.49
CA GLU A 85 8.96 -4.26 24.34
C GLU A 85 8.18 -3.22 23.54
N TYR A 86 8.33 -3.19 22.21
CA TYR A 86 7.70 -2.20 21.35
C TYR A 86 6.17 -2.23 21.45
N LYS A 87 5.59 -1.07 21.78
CA LYS A 87 4.14 -0.86 21.83
C LYS A 87 3.65 -0.14 20.58
N HIS A 88 2.97 -0.87 19.68
CA HIS A 88 2.36 -0.32 18.48
C HIS A 88 1.27 0.71 18.81
N ARG A 89 1.59 2.00 18.74
CA ARG A 89 0.62 3.08 18.98
C ARG A 89 0.43 4.04 17.81
N THR A 90 1.23 3.89 16.75
CA THR A 90 1.25 4.80 15.61
C THR A 90 0.97 4.07 14.31
N HIS A 91 0.38 4.79 13.36
CA HIS A 91 0.22 4.39 11.94
C HIS A 91 1.13 5.20 11.02
N LYS A 92 1.90 6.15 11.58
CA LYS A 92 2.80 7.04 10.84
C LYS A 92 3.99 6.27 10.30
N PHE A 93 4.12 6.21 8.98
CA PHE A 93 5.21 5.52 8.31
C PHE A 93 6.57 6.09 8.64
N THR A 94 6.70 7.41 8.73
CA THR A 94 7.98 8.06 9.04
C THR A 94 8.54 7.56 10.38
N ILE A 95 7.68 7.45 11.40
CA ILE A 95 8.05 6.95 12.73
C ILE A 95 8.40 5.46 12.68
N LEU A 96 7.63 4.65 11.95
CA LEU A 96 7.88 3.22 11.83
C LEU A 96 9.19 2.93 11.10
N ILE A 97 9.48 3.65 10.01
CA ILE A 97 10.73 3.53 9.26
C ILE A 97 11.92 3.97 10.12
N GLN A 98 11.81 5.11 10.83
CA GLN A 98 12.87 5.57 11.72
C GLN A 98 13.20 4.55 12.80
N LYS A 99 12.18 3.96 13.43
CA LYS A 99 12.35 2.88 14.43
C LYS A 99 13.01 1.65 13.83
N LEU A 100 12.65 1.30 12.61
CA LEU A 100 13.26 0.15 11.95
C LEU A 100 14.75 0.37 11.69
N LYS A 101 15.15 1.59 11.32
CA LYS A 101 16.56 1.99 11.14
C LYS A 101 17.40 1.96 12.42
N GLU A 102 16.77 1.94 13.60
CA GLU A 102 17.47 1.73 14.88
C GLU A 102 17.98 0.28 15.02
N HIS A 103 17.38 -0.67 14.29
CA HIS A 103 17.67 -2.11 14.38
C HIS A 103 18.26 -2.71 13.10
N LEU A 104 17.94 -2.13 11.95
CA LEU A 104 18.41 -2.58 10.64
C LEU A 104 19.37 -1.55 10.04
N ASN A 105 20.33 -2.03 9.25
CA ASN A 105 21.19 -1.17 8.45
C ASN A 105 20.34 -0.30 7.50
N GLU A 106 20.66 0.99 7.37
CA GLU A 106 19.99 1.92 6.44
C GLU A 106 20.02 1.43 4.99
N ASP A 107 21.03 0.63 4.62
CA ASP A 107 21.14 0.02 3.30
C ASP A 107 20.24 -1.22 3.09
N SER A 108 19.46 -1.62 4.10
CA SER A 108 18.55 -2.76 4.05
C SER A 108 17.63 -2.67 2.82
N PRO A 109 17.61 -3.71 1.95
CA PRO A 109 16.71 -3.76 0.80
C PRO A 109 15.24 -3.59 1.19
N PHE A 110 14.85 -4.11 2.36
CA PHE A 110 13.49 -3.97 2.88
C PHE A 110 13.14 -2.50 3.18
N ILE A 111 14.04 -1.76 3.83
CA ILE A 111 13.84 -0.33 4.12
C ILE A 111 13.77 0.46 2.82
N LYS A 112 14.74 0.28 1.92
CA LYS A 112 14.78 0.98 0.62
C LYS A 112 13.52 0.75 -0.21
N LYS A 113 13.00 -0.48 -0.22
CA LYS A 113 11.77 -0.82 -0.93
C LYS A 113 10.55 -0.15 -0.33
N ILE A 114 10.47 -0.01 1.00
CA ILE A 114 9.36 0.70 1.64
C ILE A 114 9.47 2.20 1.40
N GLU A 115 10.68 2.76 1.50
CA GLU A 115 10.92 4.19 1.28
C GLU A 115 10.60 4.65 -0.14
N SER A 116 10.71 3.77 -1.15
CA SER A 116 10.28 4.10 -2.52
C SER A 116 8.77 4.35 -2.64
N TYR A 117 7.95 3.95 -1.66
CA TYR A 117 6.51 4.23 -1.63
C TYR A 117 6.13 5.37 -0.67
N THR A 118 7.10 5.93 0.04
CA THR A 118 6.88 7.06 0.97
C THR A 118 7.55 8.35 0.51
N VAL A 119 8.63 8.26 -0.29
CA VAL A 119 9.44 9.41 -0.71
C VAL A 119 9.47 9.60 -2.24
N SER A 120 8.88 8.69 -3.03
CA SER A 120 9.09 8.73 -4.50
C SER A 120 8.51 10.00 -5.16
N PRO A 121 9.37 10.80 -5.81
CA PRO A 121 9.02 12.13 -6.31
C PRO A 121 8.18 12.12 -7.60
N ASN A 122 7.87 10.96 -8.20
CA ASN A 122 7.11 10.87 -9.45
C ASN A 122 6.12 9.69 -9.43
N SER A 123 5.04 9.80 -8.66
CA SER A 123 3.99 8.78 -8.60
C SER A 123 2.61 9.40 -8.43
N ILE A 124 1.55 8.64 -8.76
CA ILE A 124 0.17 9.04 -8.48
C ILE A 124 -0.07 9.34 -6.99
N ILE A 125 0.70 8.68 -6.12
CA ILE A 125 0.68 8.94 -4.68
C ILE A 125 1.21 10.32 -4.36
N LYS A 126 2.34 10.72 -4.95
CA LYS A 126 2.87 12.06 -4.70
C LYS A 126 1.87 13.14 -5.12
N ASN A 127 1.26 12.99 -6.29
CA ASN A 127 0.25 13.95 -6.77
C ASN A 127 -0.89 14.05 -5.76
N PHE A 128 -1.42 12.91 -5.30
CA PHE A 128 -2.45 12.87 -4.26
C PHE A 128 -2.01 13.58 -2.96
N LEU A 129 -0.79 13.32 -2.47
CA LEU A 129 -0.27 13.96 -1.27
C LEU A 129 -0.11 15.48 -1.43
N ASP A 130 0.45 15.91 -2.56
CA ASP A 130 0.65 17.33 -2.88
C ASP A 130 -0.69 18.06 -3.02
N THR A 131 -1.64 17.51 -3.78
CA THR A 131 -2.96 18.10 -4.04
C THR A 131 -3.74 18.29 -2.73
N ASN A 132 -3.65 17.31 -1.83
CA ASN A 132 -4.32 17.36 -0.52
C ASN A 132 -3.50 18.06 0.56
N GLN A 133 -2.27 18.50 0.27
CA GLN A 133 -1.34 19.13 1.22
C GLN A 133 -1.10 18.27 2.48
N ILE A 134 -1.03 16.96 2.28
CA ILE A 134 -0.78 15.97 3.35
C ILE A 134 0.54 15.25 3.13
N THR A 135 0.94 14.51 4.15
CA THR A 135 2.11 13.64 4.08
C THR A 135 1.69 12.19 4.02
N ILE A 136 2.64 11.30 3.70
CA ILE A 136 2.40 9.86 3.73
C ILE A 136 1.93 9.37 5.11
N ASP A 137 2.20 10.08 6.20
CA ASP A 137 1.72 9.71 7.54
C ASP A 137 0.21 9.83 7.69
N ASN A 138 -0.46 10.56 6.79
CA ASN A 138 -1.90 10.73 6.77
C ASN A 138 -2.62 9.61 5.99
N TRP A 139 -1.90 8.68 5.33
CA TRP A 139 -2.47 7.66 4.44
C TRP A 139 -3.66 6.89 5.03
N TYR A 140 -3.57 6.53 6.33
CA TYR A 140 -4.56 5.68 6.99
C TYR A 140 -5.92 6.37 7.08
N GLU A 141 -5.90 7.68 7.34
CA GLU A 141 -7.10 8.50 7.38
C GLU A 141 -7.53 8.87 5.97
N SER A 142 -6.59 9.35 5.14
CA SER A 142 -6.90 9.92 3.83
C SER A 142 -7.35 8.91 2.78
N LEU A 143 -6.99 7.63 2.91
CA LEU A 143 -7.52 6.57 2.03
C LEU A 143 -8.79 5.91 2.57
N LYS A 144 -9.16 6.18 3.83
CA LYS A 144 -10.31 5.55 4.50
C LYS A 144 -11.53 6.45 4.53
N TYR A 145 -11.33 7.76 4.63
CA TYR A 145 -12.39 8.74 4.78
C TYR A 145 -12.29 9.81 3.68
N PRO A 146 -13.43 10.39 3.27
CA PRO A 146 -13.46 11.51 2.33
C PRO A 146 -13.05 12.83 2.98
N GLU A 147 -12.91 12.88 4.32
CA GLU A 147 -12.56 14.08 5.08
C GLU A 147 -11.68 13.72 6.28
N ASN A 148 -10.93 14.69 6.79
CA ASN A 148 -10.19 14.56 8.05
C ASN A 148 -11.03 15.00 9.27
N ASN A 149 -10.48 14.87 10.48
CA ASN A 149 -11.17 15.28 11.72
C ASN A 149 -11.50 16.79 11.80
N ASP A 150 -10.88 17.62 10.95
CA ASP A 150 -11.13 19.06 10.85
C ASP A 150 -12.17 19.38 9.75
N ASN A 151 -12.84 18.37 9.17
CA ASN A 151 -13.78 18.44 8.05
C ASN A 151 -13.17 19.01 6.76
N GLN A 152 -11.86 18.88 6.57
CA GLN A 152 -11.23 19.16 5.28
C GLN A 152 -11.38 17.93 4.38
N GLU A 153 -11.98 18.12 3.21
CA GLU A 153 -12.18 17.06 2.22
C GLU A 153 -10.87 16.63 1.57
N PHE A 154 -10.75 15.33 1.32
CA PHE A 154 -9.72 14.73 0.49
C PHE A 154 -10.24 14.53 -0.93
N THR A 155 -9.50 15.04 -1.91
CA THR A 155 -9.73 14.70 -3.32
C THR A 155 -8.89 13.49 -3.71
N HIS A 156 -9.55 12.45 -4.20
CA HIS A 156 -8.88 11.22 -4.66
C HIS A 156 -8.68 11.18 -6.17
N LEU A 157 -8.98 12.24 -6.91
CA LEU A 157 -8.93 12.26 -8.38
C LEU A 157 -7.57 11.80 -8.93
N ASP A 158 -6.48 12.19 -8.26
CA ASP A 158 -5.10 11.78 -8.57
C ASP A 158 -4.86 10.28 -8.40
N LEU A 159 -5.74 9.53 -7.74
CA LEU A 159 -5.67 8.09 -7.56
C LEU A 159 -6.62 7.32 -8.50
N ILE A 160 -7.73 7.95 -8.91
CA ILE A 160 -8.87 7.26 -9.53
C ILE A 160 -9.14 7.62 -11.00
N TYR A 161 -8.41 8.56 -11.61
CA TYR A 161 -8.62 8.93 -13.02
C TYR A 161 -7.31 9.05 -13.81
N ASN A 162 -6.45 8.03 -13.72
CA ASN A 162 -5.16 8.04 -14.43
C ASN A 162 -5.13 7.13 -15.66
N SER A 163 -6.09 6.21 -15.81
CA SER A 163 -6.23 5.39 -17.02
C SER A 163 -4.89 4.70 -17.37
N LEU A 164 -4.48 4.73 -18.63
CA LEU A 164 -3.23 4.17 -19.12
C LEU A 164 -1.98 4.76 -18.44
N ARG A 165 -2.05 5.98 -17.90
CA ARG A 165 -0.88 6.66 -17.28
C ARG A 165 -0.45 6.03 -15.96
N SER A 166 -1.34 5.30 -15.29
CA SER A 166 -1.05 4.62 -14.02
C SER A 166 -0.68 3.15 -14.17
N LEU A 167 -0.75 2.56 -15.38
CA LEU A 167 -0.52 1.13 -15.55
C LEU A 167 0.86 0.66 -15.06
N ASP A 168 1.92 1.43 -15.34
CA ASP A 168 3.26 1.11 -14.84
C ASP A 168 3.34 1.19 -13.31
N PHE A 169 2.63 2.15 -12.71
CA PHE A 169 2.54 2.24 -11.24
C PHE A 169 1.87 1.00 -10.65
N TRP A 170 0.72 0.57 -11.19
CA TRP A 170 0.00 -0.60 -10.70
C TRP A 170 0.76 -1.90 -10.94
N LYS A 171 1.47 -2.00 -12.07
CA LYS A 171 2.36 -3.13 -12.36
C LYS A 171 3.49 -3.22 -11.34
N ASN A 172 4.15 -2.10 -11.04
CA ASN A 172 5.21 -2.05 -10.05
C ASN A 172 4.67 -2.33 -8.64
N LEU A 173 3.52 -1.77 -8.27
CA LEU A 173 2.87 -2.04 -6.98
C LEU A 173 2.54 -3.53 -6.83
N SER A 174 2.08 -4.17 -7.91
CA SER A 174 1.81 -5.60 -7.92
C SER A 174 3.07 -6.43 -7.66
N SER A 175 4.17 -6.18 -8.38
CA SER A 175 5.42 -6.92 -8.17
C SER A 175 6.05 -6.62 -6.81
N ASP A 176 6.05 -5.36 -6.40
CA ASP A 176 6.68 -4.90 -5.17
C ASP A 176 5.95 -5.42 -3.94
N SER A 177 4.64 -5.61 -4.02
CA SER A 177 3.87 -6.26 -2.95
C SER A 177 4.43 -7.65 -2.61
N LEU A 178 4.81 -8.44 -3.61
CA LEU A 178 5.43 -9.76 -3.40
C LEU A 178 6.89 -9.64 -2.97
N GLU A 179 7.61 -8.65 -3.47
CA GLU A 179 9.00 -8.40 -3.08
C GLU A 179 9.11 -8.01 -1.60
N ILE A 180 8.23 -7.14 -1.10
CA ILE A 180 8.18 -6.75 0.32
C ILE A 180 7.94 -7.97 1.20
N ILE A 181 7.02 -8.86 0.81
CA ILE A 181 6.78 -10.14 1.50
C ILE A 181 8.07 -10.97 1.52
N LYS A 182 8.73 -11.13 0.37
CA LYS A 182 9.96 -11.90 0.25
C LYS A 182 11.05 -11.36 1.17
N LEU A 183 11.33 -10.06 1.10
CA LEU A 183 12.38 -9.39 1.88
C LEU A 183 12.15 -9.52 3.40
N SER A 184 10.90 -9.38 3.85
CA SER A 184 10.56 -9.59 5.27
C SER A 184 10.78 -11.02 5.73
N ARG A 185 10.52 -12.00 4.86
CA ARG A 185 10.70 -13.43 5.15
C ARG A 185 12.18 -13.79 5.20
N GLU A 186 12.98 -13.27 4.27
CA GLU A 186 14.44 -13.43 4.26
C GLU A 186 15.02 -12.91 5.57
N TYR A 187 14.65 -11.70 5.98
CA TYR A 187 15.05 -11.14 7.27
C TYR A 187 14.69 -12.05 8.45
N TYR A 188 13.46 -12.56 8.52
CA TYR A 188 13.06 -13.49 9.56
C TYR A 188 13.91 -14.78 9.57
N LEU A 189 14.16 -15.36 8.40
CA LEU A 189 14.92 -16.62 8.30
C LEU A 189 16.38 -16.45 8.71
N GLU A 190 16.98 -15.30 8.41
CA GLU A 190 18.36 -14.98 8.78
C GLU A 190 18.54 -14.67 10.28
N ASN A 191 17.47 -14.22 10.95
CA ASN A 191 17.54 -13.71 12.32
C ASN A 191 16.70 -14.51 13.33
N ARG A 192 16.16 -15.66 12.93
CA ARG A 192 15.52 -16.59 13.88
C ARG A 192 16.61 -17.38 14.58
N ASP A 193 16.62 -17.33 15.91
CA ASP A 193 17.34 -18.29 16.73
C ASP A 193 16.66 -19.66 16.52
N ASP A 194 17.44 -20.69 16.14
CA ASP A 194 16.94 -22.07 15.94
C ASP A 194 16.32 -22.66 17.22
#